data_AF-W4SPB6-F1
#
_entry.id   AF-W4SPB6-F1
#
_cell.length_a   1.000
_cell.length_b   1.000
_cell.length_c   1.000
_cell.angle_alpha   90.00
_cell.angle_beta   90.00
_cell.angle_gamma   90.00
#
_symmetry.space_group_name_H-M   'P 1'
#
loop_
_entity.id
_entity.type
_entity.pdbx_description
1 polymer ?
#
loop_
_entity_poly.entity_id
_entity_poly.type
_entity_poly.pdbx_seq_one_letter_code
_entity_poly.pdbx_strand_id
1 'polypeptide(L)'
;MLEQAHAVFVPALAQVFAAAVAHFDDVLFDRAESAGTSQLLFLDGMRELRRKRDEVATQFRQQLDDGWQALLLGEPLSAEVVLAGDIGTGPLSLVPEHVLESRLAVRNLATVLLRDFKQVLARVDRRL
;
A
#
# COMPACT_ATOMS: atom_id res chain seq x y z
N MET A 1 23.74 12.44 2.21
CA MET A 1 22.82 12.64 1.07
C MET A 1 21.62 11.71 1.18
N LEU A 2 21.82 10.38 1.20
CA LEU A 2 20.76 9.38 1.39
C LEU A 2 19.99 9.57 2.71
N GLU A 3 20.65 9.68 3.86
CA GLU A 3 19.97 9.90 5.15
C GLU A 3 19.12 11.18 5.19
N GLN A 4 19.57 12.26 4.55
CA GLN A 4 18.79 13.49 4.43
C GLN A 4 17.57 13.31 3.50
N ALA A 5 17.72 12.56 2.42
CA ALA A 5 16.59 12.21 1.56
C ALA A 5 15.56 11.37 2.33
N HIS A 6 16.01 10.38 3.10
CA HIS A 6 15.16 9.57 3.98
C HIS A 6 14.34 10.43 4.95
N ALA A 7 15.04 11.32 5.68
CA ALA A 7 14.43 12.19 6.69
C ALA A 7 13.38 13.16 6.12
N VAL A 8 13.48 13.51 4.82
CA VAL A 8 12.54 14.41 4.15
C VAL A 8 11.38 13.64 3.50
N PHE A 9 11.67 12.55 2.78
CA PHE A 9 10.66 11.89 1.94
C PHE A 9 9.79 10.89 2.70
N VAL A 10 10.34 10.10 3.63
CA VAL A 10 9.55 9.07 4.33
C VAL A 10 8.40 9.68 5.15
N PRO A 11 8.61 10.75 5.94
CA PRO A 11 7.51 11.39 6.65
C PRO A 11 6.43 11.96 5.72
N ALA A 12 6.84 12.56 4.60
CA ALA A 12 5.92 13.13 3.62
C ALA A 12 5.06 12.04 2.95
N LEU A 13 5.68 10.92 2.54
CA LEU A 13 4.96 9.79 1.96
C LEU A 13 3.99 9.14 2.95
N ALA A 14 4.42 8.96 4.21
CA ALA A 14 3.57 8.43 5.27
C ALA A 14 2.36 9.35 5.54
N GLN A 15 2.56 10.67 5.54
CA GLN A 15 1.49 11.63 5.74
C GLN A 15 0.48 11.62 4.59
N VAL A 16 0.94 11.60 3.34
CA VAL A 16 0.07 11.51 2.16
C VAL A 16 -0.74 10.21 2.18
N PHE A 17 -0.11 9.09 2.53
CA PHE A 17 -0.80 7.80 2.66
C PHE A 17 -1.87 7.84 3.76
N ALA A 18 -1.53 8.35 4.94
CA ALA A 18 -2.49 8.47 6.05
C ALA A 18 -3.70 9.34 5.67
N ALA A 19 -3.47 10.45 4.95
CA ALA A 19 -4.54 11.30 4.44
C ALA A 19 -5.42 10.57 3.41
N ALA A 20 -4.82 9.80 2.50
CA ALA A 20 -5.57 8.99 1.53
C ALA A 20 -6.43 7.91 2.21
N VAL A 21 -5.89 7.22 3.21
CA VAL A 21 -6.64 6.22 4.00
C VAL A 21 -7.77 6.86 4.78
N ALA A 22 -7.56 8.06 5.34
CA ALA A 22 -8.63 8.81 6.00
C ALA A 22 -9.77 9.17 5.03
N HIS A 23 -9.44 9.55 3.80
CA HIS A 23 -10.43 9.90 2.78
C HIS A 23 -11.26 8.70 2.30
N PHE A 24 -10.80 7.46 2.48
CA PHE A 24 -11.63 6.29 2.18
C PHE A 24 -12.89 6.22 3.05
N ASP A 25 -12.90 6.83 4.23
CA ASP A 25 -14.11 6.93 5.06
C ASP A 25 -15.22 7.69 4.33
N ASP A 26 -14.89 8.84 3.72
CA ASP A 26 -15.84 9.65 2.92
C ASP A 26 -16.35 8.86 1.71
N VAL A 27 -15.44 8.19 0.99
CA VAL A 27 -15.79 7.39 -0.18
C VAL A 27 -16.71 6.21 0.18
N LEU A 28 -16.47 5.56 1.33
CA LEU A 28 -17.33 4.49 1.82
C LEU A 28 -18.69 5.02 2.28
N PHE A 29 -18.74 6.23 2.83
CA PHE A 29 -19.98 6.90 3.20
C PHE A 29 -20.84 7.20 1.96
N ASP A 30 -20.26 7.84 0.95
CA ASP A 30 -20.95 8.13 -0.32
C ASP A 30 -21.47 6.85 -0.99
N ARG A 31 -20.68 5.77 -0.94
CA ARG A 31 -21.10 4.45 -1.44
C ARG A 31 -22.25 3.88 -0.62
N ALA A 32 -22.22 4.00 0.71
CA ALA A 32 -23.26 3.51 1.60
C ALA A 32 -24.62 4.17 1.33
N GLU A 33 -24.64 5.48 1.03
CA GLU A 33 -25.87 6.22 0.71
C GLU A 33 -26.59 5.64 -0.53
N SER A 34 -25.81 5.15 -1.51
CA SER A 34 -26.34 4.55 -2.74
C SER A 34 -26.54 3.02 -2.69
N ALA A 35 -26.12 2.36 -1.61
CA ALA A 35 -25.97 0.90 -1.55
C ALA A 35 -27.25 0.12 -1.20
N GLY A 36 -28.36 0.80 -0.87
CA GLY A 36 -29.63 0.16 -0.53
C GLY A 36 -29.49 -0.92 0.56
N THR A 37 -29.83 -2.17 0.25
CA THR A 37 -29.74 -3.30 1.19
C THR A 37 -28.33 -3.64 1.65
N SER A 38 -27.30 -3.21 0.92
CA SER A 38 -25.89 -3.42 1.27
C SER A 38 -25.32 -2.30 2.13
N GLN A 39 -26.11 -1.28 2.50
CA GLN A 39 -25.65 -0.13 3.30
C GLN A 39 -24.92 -0.55 4.58
N LEU A 40 -25.44 -1.53 5.32
CA LEU A 40 -24.83 -2.01 6.56
C LEU A 40 -23.39 -2.52 6.36
N LEU A 41 -23.10 -3.18 5.24
CA LEU A 41 -21.76 -3.67 4.92
C LEU A 41 -20.75 -2.53 4.77
N PHE A 42 -21.15 -1.42 4.14
CA PHE A 42 -20.30 -0.24 4.00
C PHE A 42 -20.10 0.48 5.34
N LEU A 43 -21.14 0.55 6.17
CA LEU A 43 -21.04 1.12 7.53
C LEU A 43 -20.08 0.32 8.43
N ASP A 44 -20.16 -1.01 8.36
CA ASP A 44 -19.24 -1.90 9.09
C ASP A 44 -17.81 -1.78 8.55
N GLY A 45 -17.65 -1.66 7.22
CA GLY A 45 -16.38 -1.36 6.58
C GLY A 45 -15.76 -0.04 7.06
N MET A 46 -16.55 1.03 7.16
CA MET A 46 -16.10 2.31 7.72
C MET A 46 -15.65 2.17 9.17
N ARG A 47 -16.40 1.45 10.00
CA ARG A 47 -16.05 1.26 11.41
C ARG A 47 -14.72 0.53 11.56
N GLU A 48 -14.52 -0.56 10.81
CA GLU A 48 -13.25 -1.29 10.82
C GLU A 48 -12.10 -0.46 10.23
N LEU A 49 -12.34 0.32 9.18
CA LEU A 49 -11.36 1.24 8.62
C LEU A 49 -10.92 2.26 9.67
N ARG A 50 -11.86 2.93 10.34
CA ARG A 50 -11.55 3.89 11.42
C ARG A 50 -10.76 3.24 12.56
N ARG A 51 -11.07 1.99 12.91
CA ARG A 51 -10.35 1.25 13.95
C ARG A 51 -8.91 0.94 13.57
N LYS A 52 -8.67 0.59 12.31
CA LYS A 52 -7.36 0.12 11.83
C LYS A 52 -6.52 1.18 11.15
N ARG A 53 -7.06 2.37 10.82
CA ARG A 53 -6.36 3.37 10.00
C ARG A 53 -5.00 3.77 10.59
N ASP A 54 -4.92 3.95 11.91
CA ASP A 54 -3.70 4.40 12.58
C ASP A 54 -2.65 3.28 12.60
N GLU A 55 -3.11 2.03 12.78
CA GLU A 55 -2.28 0.83 12.67
C GLU A 55 -1.73 0.67 11.25
N VAL A 56 -2.58 0.80 10.23
CA VAL A 56 -2.22 0.70 8.81
C VAL A 56 -1.23 1.81 8.42
N ALA A 57 -1.44 3.05 8.86
CA ALA A 57 -0.51 4.15 8.62
C ALA A 57 0.85 3.91 9.30
N THR A 58 0.84 3.36 10.51
CA THR A 58 2.07 3.01 11.24
C THR A 58 2.83 1.89 10.53
N GLN A 59 2.13 0.83 10.11
CA GLN A 59 2.72 -0.28 9.35
C GLN A 59 3.28 0.18 8.01
N PHE A 60 2.58 1.06 7.30
CA PHE A 60 3.06 1.63 6.04
C PHE A 60 4.36 2.42 6.24
N ARG A 61 4.43 3.25 7.29
CA ARG A 61 5.67 3.97 7.62
C ARG A 61 6.81 3.00 7.94
N GLN A 62 6.55 1.98 8.78
CA GLN A 62 7.56 0.97 9.11
C GLN A 62 8.07 0.26 7.85
N GLN A 63 7.18 -0.09 6.91
CA GLN A 63 7.56 -0.72 5.65
C GLN A 63 8.46 0.18 4.78
N LEU A 64 8.25 1.51 4.80
CA LEU A 64 9.14 2.46 4.13
C LEU A 64 10.51 2.51 4.78
N ASP A 65 10.57 2.55 6.11
CA ASP A 65 11.81 2.55 6.88
C ASP A 65 12.60 1.24 6.63
N ASP A 66 11.91 0.10 6.65
CA ASP A 66 12.52 -1.23 6.39
C ASP A 66 13.04 -1.34 4.96
N GLY A 67 12.25 -0.89 3.97
CA GLY A 67 12.67 -0.86 2.56
C GLY A 67 13.88 0.04 2.34
N TRP A 68 13.98 1.14 3.08
CA TRP A 68 15.13 2.03 3.03
C TRP A 68 16.39 1.38 3.63
N GLN A 69 16.28 0.74 4.79
CA GLN A 69 17.41 0.03 5.39
C GLN A 69 17.90 -1.11 4.50
N ALA A 70 16.98 -1.88 3.93
CA ALA A 70 17.29 -2.95 2.99
C ALA A 70 18.04 -2.42 1.75
N LEU A 71 17.64 -1.26 1.23
CA LEU A 71 18.35 -0.58 0.14
C LEU A 71 19.78 -0.18 0.55
N LEU A 72 19.96 0.39 1.75
CA LEU A 72 21.29 0.77 2.26
C LEU A 72 22.23 -0.43 2.46
N LEU A 73 21.67 -1.59 2.80
CA LEU A 73 22.41 -2.85 2.96
C LEU A 73 22.70 -3.55 1.62
N GLY A 74 22.16 -3.05 0.51
CA GLY A 74 22.33 -3.67 -0.82
C GLY A 74 21.39 -4.86 -1.07
N GLU A 75 20.38 -5.07 -0.21
CA GLU A 75 19.40 -6.15 -0.29
C GLU A 75 17.98 -5.58 -0.42
N PRO A 76 17.65 -4.81 -1.47
CA PRO A 76 16.36 -4.13 -1.57
C PRO A 76 15.19 -5.12 -1.55
N LEU A 77 14.15 -4.79 -0.77
CA LEU A 77 12.95 -5.62 -0.66
C LEU A 77 12.21 -5.68 -2.01
N SER A 78 11.84 -6.89 -2.43
CA SER A 78 11.03 -7.09 -3.65
C SER A 78 9.55 -7.21 -3.32
N ALA A 79 8.76 -6.22 -3.75
CA ALA A 79 7.31 -6.26 -3.67
C ALA A 79 6.72 -7.45 -4.46
N GLU A 80 7.37 -7.87 -5.55
CA GLU A 80 6.92 -9.03 -6.34
C GLU A 80 7.07 -10.33 -5.56
N VAL A 81 8.15 -10.49 -4.78
CA VAL A 81 8.36 -11.66 -3.91
C VAL A 81 7.32 -11.68 -2.80
N VAL A 82 7.05 -10.54 -2.16
CA VAL A 82 6.03 -10.44 -1.09
C VAL A 82 4.62 -10.72 -1.62
N LEU A 83 4.26 -10.16 -2.78
CA LEU A 83 2.94 -10.36 -3.41
C LEU A 83 2.76 -11.78 -3.97
N ALA A 84 3.85 -12.40 -4.45
CA ALA A 84 3.86 -13.82 -4.80
C ALA A 84 3.71 -14.72 -3.56
N GLY A 85 4.12 -14.26 -2.37
CA GLY A 85 4.17 -15.05 -1.14
C GLY A 85 5.37 -16.00 -1.12
N ASP A 86 5.32 -17.06 -0.31
CA ASP A 86 6.31 -18.15 -0.22
C ASP A 86 6.48 -18.97 -1.53
N ILE A 87 5.93 -18.45 -2.63
CA ILE A 87 5.72 -19.06 -3.95
C ILE A 87 6.75 -18.52 -4.96
N GLY A 88 7.78 -17.80 -4.50
CA GLY A 88 8.80 -17.20 -5.38
C GLY A 88 9.59 -18.19 -6.26
N THR A 89 9.49 -19.50 -6.00
CA THR A 89 10.20 -20.54 -6.77
C THR A 89 9.42 -21.87 -6.93
N GLY A 90 8.15 -21.96 -6.52
CA GLY A 90 7.37 -23.20 -6.47
C GLY A 90 6.16 -23.25 -7.42
N PRO A 91 5.60 -24.45 -7.71
CA PRO A 91 4.41 -24.60 -8.55
C PRO A 91 3.20 -23.86 -7.96
N LEU A 92 2.29 -23.44 -8.85
CA LEU A 92 1.05 -22.71 -8.52
C LEU A 92 0.37 -23.28 -7.26
N SER A 93 0.24 -22.45 -6.22
CA SER A 93 -0.42 -22.82 -4.97
C SER A 93 -1.86 -22.30 -4.98
N LEU A 94 -2.82 -23.16 -4.61
CA LEU A 94 -4.22 -22.78 -4.50
C LEU A 94 -4.41 -21.89 -3.27
N VAL A 95 -4.90 -20.68 -3.50
CA VAL A 95 -5.31 -19.73 -2.45
C VAL A 95 -6.82 -19.53 -2.50
N PRO A 96 -7.48 -19.20 -1.37
CA PRO A 96 -8.89 -18.83 -1.38
C PRO A 96 -9.15 -17.61 -2.28
N GLU A 97 -10.32 -17.55 -2.94
CA GLU A 97 -10.68 -16.50 -3.90
C GLU A 97 -10.51 -15.09 -3.32
N HIS A 98 -11.01 -14.83 -2.12
CA HIS A 98 -10.91 -13.52 -1.48
C HIS A 98 -9.46 -13.06 -1.25
N VAL A 99 -8.53 -14.00 -1.06
CA VAL A 99 -7.09 -13.69 -0.94
C VAL A 99 -6.52 -13.31 -2.30
N LEU A 100 -6.91 -14.05 -3.36
CA LEU A 100 -6.49 -13.77 -4.72
C LEU A 100 -7.00 -12.40 -5.21
N GLU A 101 -8.28 -12.11 -5.02
CA GLU A 101 -8.88 -10.82 -5.36
C GLU A 101 -8.16 -9.66 -4.67
N SER A 102 -7.87 -9.80 -3.37
CA SER A 102 -7.12 -8.81 -2.61
C SER A 102 -5.72 -8.58 -3.17
N ARG A 103 -4.96 -9.65 -3.46
CA ARG A 103 -3.62 -9.55 -4.06
C ARG A 103 -3.65 -8.89 -5.45
N LEU A 104 -4.63 -9.24 -6.28
CA LEU A 104 -4.81 -8.63 -7.59
C LEU A 104 -5.17 -7.15 -7.49
N ALA A 105 -6.05 -6.77 -6.56
CA ALA A 105 -6.39 -5.39 -6.30
C ALA A 105 -5.15 -4.57 -5.89
N VAL A 106 -4.34 -5.09 -4.96
CA VAL A 106 -3.09 -4.44 -4.54
C VAL A 106 -2.10 -4.33 -5.70
N ARG A 107 -1.94 -5.38 -6.52
CA ARG A 107 -1.04 -5.35 -7.69
C ARG A 107 -1.48 -4.34 -8.74
N ASN A 108 -2.77 -4.28 -9.01
CA ASN A 108 -3.35 -3.32 -9.95
C ASN A 108 -3.16 -1.89 -9.45
N LEU A 109 -3.41 -1.63 -8.16
CA LEU A 109 -3.15 -0.33 -7.55
C LEU A 109 -1.67 0.06 -7.67
N ALA A 110 -0.74 -0.82 -7.31
CA ALA A 110 0.69 -0.58 -7.43
C ALA A 110 1.11 -0.28 -8.88
N THR A 111 0.52 -0.99 -9.84
CA THR A 111 0.79 -0.77 -11.28
C THR A 111 0.29 0.59 -11.74
N VAL A 112 -0.91 1.00 -11.31
CA VAL A 112 -1.47 2.33 -11.61
C VAL A 112 -0.58 3.43 -11.01
N LEU A 113 -0.23 3.31 -9.72
CA LEU A 113 0.67 4.26 -9.07
C LEU A 113 2.03 4.32 -9.77
N LEU A 114 2.65 3.17 -10.07
CA LEU A 114 3.93 3.12 -10.76
C LEU A 114 3.88 3.80 -12.13
N ARG A 115 2.80 3.57 -12.89
CA ARG A 115 2.60 4.22 -14.19
C ARG A 115 2.55 5.74 -14.04
N ASP A 116 1.78 6.21 -13.08
CA ASP A 116 1.50 7.64 -12.91
C ASP A 116 2.72 8.39 -12.33
N PHE A 117 3.57 7.71 -11.55
CA PHE A 117 4.79 8.28 -10.95
C PHE A 117 6.10 7.86 -11.63
N LYS A 118 6.04 7.13 -12.75
CA LYS A 118 7.21 6.55 -13.44
C LYS A 118 8.34 7.55 -13.70
N GLN A 119 7.97 8.76 -14.16
CA GLN A 119 8.92 9.84 -14.48
C GLN A 119 9.65 10.36 -13.24
N VAL A 120 8.95 10.45 -12.10
CA VAL A 120 9.54 10.91 -10.84
C VAL A 120 10.47 9.85 -10.27
N LEU A 121 10.03 8.58 -10.27
CA LEU A 121 10.83 7.45 -9.79
C LEU A 121 12.09 7.24 -10.63
N ALA A 122 12.01 7.36 -11.96
CA ALA A 122 13.18 7.26 -12.84
C ALA A 122 14.24 8.35 -12.58
N ARG A 123 13.87 9.51 -12.01
CA ARG A 123 14.83 10.54 -11.60
C ARG A 123 15.51 10.19 -10.29
N VAL A 124 14.82 9.50 -9.38
CA VAL A 124 15.40 8.99 -8.13
C VAL A 124 16.40 7.88 -8.46
N ASP A 125 16.03 6.93 -9.32
CA ASP A 125 16.86 5.80 -9.74
C ASP A 125 18.20 6.22 -10.37
N ARG A 126 18.21 7.32 -11.13
CA ARG A 126 19.45 7.88 -11.72
C ARG A 126 20.34 8.64 -10.73
N ARG A 127 19.83 8.97 -9.54
CA ARG A 127 20.53 9.76 -8.51
C ARG A 127 21.04 8.89 -7.35
N LEU A 128 20.56 7.64 -7.29
CA LEU A 128 21.09 6.58 -6.46
C LEU A 128 22.30 5.93 -7.16
#